data_AF-A0A150NW62-F1
#
_entry.id   AF-A0A150NW62-F1
#
_cell.length_a   1.000
_cell.length_b   1.000
_cell.length_c   1.000
_cell.angle_alpha   90.00
_cell.angle_beta   90.00
_cell.angle_gamma   90.00
#
_symmetry.space_group_name_H-M   'P 1'
#
loop_
_entity.id
_entity.type
_entity.pdbx_description
1 polymer ?
#
loop_
_entity_poly.entity_id
_entity_poly.type
_entity_poly.pdbx_seq_one_letter_code
_entity_poly.pdbx_strand_id
1 'polypeptide(L)'
;MCALVWGLVIGVVYLLPILINQLTSLIATSQTIYSRLQDLIVDLSTYPAFQNLDIQATIQQLNLSYVDILQNILNSVTNSVGSVLSALFSTVLIIIMTPIFLIYFLLDGHKFLPMLERTVLKRDKLHIAGLLKNLNATIARYISGVAIDAIIIGCLAFIGYSVIGLKYALVFAIFSGLANLIPYVGPSIGLIPMIIANVFTDPHRMLIAVIYMLIIQQVDGNILYPRIVGGVMKVHPITILVLLLLSSNIYGVIGMIVAVPTYSILKEISKFLSRLYENHKIMKERERELAK
;
A
#
# COMPACT_ATOMS: atom_id res chain seq x y z
N MET A 1 -2.10 -13.90 8.92
CA MET A 1 -2.50 -13.31 7.62
C MET A 1 -2.94 -14.39 6.63
N CYS A 2 -2.12 -15.39 6.29
CA CYS A 2 -2.53 -16.47 5.38
C CYS A 2 -3.80 -17.22 5.80
N ALA A 3 -4.00 -17.51 7.10
CA ALA A 3 -5.20 -18.19 7.59
C ALA A 3 -6.51 -17.37 7.41
N LEU A 4 -6.44 -16.04 7.54
CA LEU A 4 -7.59 -15.16 7.30
C LEU A 4 -7.93 -15.09 5.80
N VAL A 5 -6.90 -15.05 4.94
CA VAL A 5 -7.09 -15.08 3.48
C VAL A 5 -7.71 -16.41 3.05
N TRP A 6 -7.18 -17.54 3.54
CA TRP A 6 -7.74 -18.86 3.26
C TRP A 6 -9.16 -19.05 3.79
N GLY A 7 -9.46 -18.57 5.00
CA GLY A 7 -10.81 -18.58 5.56
C GLY A 7 -11.80 -17.76 4.73
N LEU A 8 -11.38 -16.59 4.25
CA LEU A 8 -12.18 -15.75 3.36
C LEU A 8 -12.38 -16.40 1.99
N VAL A 9 -11.34 -17.02 1.41
CA VAL A 9 -11.42 -17.78 0.15
C VAL A 9 -12.44 -18.92 0.28
N ILE A 10 -12.35 -19.72 1.35
CA ILE A 10 -13.26 -20.84 1.59
C ILE A 10 -14.69 -20.31 1.79
N GLY A 11 -14.88 -19.28 2.62
CA GLY A 11 -16.19 -18.67 2.82
C GLY A 11 -16.83 -18.18 1.52
N VAL A 12 -16.06 -17.49 0.68
CA VAL A 12 -16.48 -16.99 -0.63
C VAL A 12 -16.82 -18.16 -1.58
N VAL A 13 -15.95 -19.17 -1.71
CA VAL A 13 -16.15 -20.32 -2.61
C VAL A 13 -17.38 -21.15 -2.24
N TYR A 14 -17.69 -21.29 -0.94
CA TYR A 14 -18.84 -22.10 -0.50
C TYR A 14 -20.15 -21.32 -0.39
N LEU A 15 -20.15 -20.09 0.12
CA LEU A 15 -21.38 -19.31 0.33
C LEU A 15 -21.95 -18.75 -0.97
N LEU A 16 -21.08 -18.43 -1.95
CA LEU A 16 -21.52 -17.83 -3.21
C LEU A 16 -22.36 -18.74 -4.11
N PRO A 17 -22.00 -20.01 -4.39
CA PRO A 17 -22.85 -20.87 -5.21
C PRO A 17 -24.21 -21.09 -4.54
N ILE A 18 -24.26 -21.13 -3.20
CA ILE A 18 -25.52 -21.20 -2.44
C ILE A 18 -26.36 -19.94 -2.71
N LEU A 19 -25.75 -18.76 -2.63
CA LEU A 19 -26.44 -17.49 -2.85
C LEU A 19 -26.90 -17.30 -4.31
N ILE A 20 -26.08 -17.68 -5.29
CA ILE A 20 -26.45 -17.66 -6.72
C ILE A 20 -27.61 -18.61 -6.99
N ASN A 21 -27.57 -19.83 -6.44
CA ASN A 21 -28.64 -20.80 -6.58
C ASN A 21 -29.94 -20.27 -5.95
N GLN A 22 -29.87 -19.68 -4.75
CA GLN A 22 -31.03 -19.07 -4.09
C GLN A 22 -31.63 -17.92 -4.90
N LEU A 23 -30.81 -17.02 -5.45
CA LEU A 23 -31.28 -15.92 -6.30
C LEU A 23 -31.89 -16.44 -7.61
N THR A 24 -31.27 -17.42 -8.24
CA THR A 24 -31.80 -18.07 -9.46
C THR A 24 -33.15 -18.76 -9.18
N SER A 25 -33.25 -19.48 -8.07
CA SER A 25 -34.50 -20.11 -7.63
C SER A 25 -35.59 -19.08 -7.29
N LEU A 26 -35.22 -17.95 -6.68
CA LEU A 26 -36.16 -16.86 -6.39
C LEU A 26 -36.69 -16.22 -7.68
N ILE A 27 -35.82 -15.98 -8.66
CA ILE A 27 -36.21 -15.48 -9.99
C ILE A 27 -37.16 -16.49 -10.66
N ALA A 28 -36.81 -17.78 -10.72
CA ALA A 28 -37.64 -18.81 -11.33
C ALA A 28 -39.01 -18.97 -10.63
N THR A 29 -39.03 -18.90 -9.29
CA THR A 29 -40.28 -18.96 -8.51
C THR A 29 -41.14 -17.73 -8.75
N SER A 30 -40.54 -16.54 -8.84
CA SER A 30 -41.26 -15.29 -9.11
C SER A 30 -41.96 -15.30 -10.47
N GLN A 31 -41.29 -15.82 -11.51
CA GLN A 31 -41.88 -16.00 -12.84
C GLN A 31 -43.05 -17.00 -12.82
N THR A 32 -42.94 -18.07 -12.03
CA THR A 32 -44.00 -19.08 -11.88
C THR A 32 -45.21 -18.53 -11.12
N ILE A 33 -45.00 -17.68 -10.10
CA ILE A 33 -46.09 -17.00 -9.39
C ILE A 33 -46.79 -16.03 -10.33
N TYR A 34 -46.02 -15.28 -11.13
CA TYR A 34 -46.57 -14.37 -12.12
C TYR A 34 -47.45 -15.10 -13.16
N SER A 35 -47.00 -16.24 -13.71
CA SER A 35 -47.80 -17.01 -14.67
C SER A 35 -49.09 -17.53 -14.04
N ARG A 36 -49.05 -18.00 -12.78
CA ARG A 36 -50.25 -18.45 -12.06
C ARG A 36 -51.22 -17.32 -11.73
N LEU A 37 -50.70 -16.14 -11.40
CA LEU A 37 -51.53 -14.94 -11.19
C LEU A 37 -52.19 -14.51 -12.50
N GLN A 38 -51.47 -14.59 -13.63
CA GLN A 38 -52.04 -14.34 -14.95
C GLN A 38 -53.17 -15.32 -15.26
N ASP A 39 -52.97 -16.62 -15.04
CA ASP A 39 -54.01 -17.64 -15.25
C ASP A 39 -55.25 -17.40 -14.36
N LEU A 40 -55.05 -17.12 -13.07
CA LEU A 40 -56.12 -16.79 -12.13
C LEU A 40 -56.89 -15.54 -12.55
N ILE A 41 -56.18 -14.50 -12.98
CA ILE A 41 -56.79 -13.24 -13.41
C ILE A 41 -57.58 -13.42 -14.72
N VAL A 42 -57.09 -14.25 -15.65
CA VAL A 42 -57.80 -14.63 -16.88
C VAL A 42 -59.06 -15.43 -16.54
N ASP A 43 -58.99 -16.40 -15.62
CA ASP A 43 -60.16 -17.15 -15.15
C ASP A 43 -61.20 -16.23 -14.48
N LEU A 44 -60.75 -15.28 -13.66
CA LEU A 44 -61.63 -14.28 -13.01
C LEU A 44 -62.26 -13.30 -14.02
N SER A 45 -61.59 -12.99 -15.14
CA SER A 45 -62.11 -12.09 -16.18
C SER A 45 -63.32 -12.67 -16.94
N THR A 46 -63.53 -13.99 -16.83
CA THR A 46 -64.71 -14.70 -17.37
C THR A 46 -65.99 -14.35 -16.60
N TYR A 47 -65.88 -13.79 -15.38
CA TYR A 47 -67.02 -13.36 -14.59
C TYR A 47 -67.51 -11.95 -14.99
N PRO A 48 -68.83 -11.73 -15.17
CA PRO A 48 -69.40 -10.48 -15.68
C PRO A 48 -69.11 -9.24 -14.83
N ALA A 49 -68.69 -9.39 -13.57
CA ALA A 49 -68.34 -8.29 -12.67
C ALA A 49 -66.98 -7.63 -13.00
N PHE A 50 -66.10 -8.27 -13.78
CA PHE A 50 -64.71 -7.83 -13.99
C PHE A 50 -64.35 -7.48 -15.44
N GLN A 51 -65.33 -7.46 -16.36
CA GLN A 51 -65.11 -7.21 -17.80
C GLN A 51 -64.62 -5.80 -18.16
N ASN A 52 -64.75 -4.82 -17.25
CA ASN A 52 -64.41 -3.42 -17.51
C ASN A 52 -62.98 -3.02 -17.07
N LEU A 53 -62.20 -3.96 -16.53
CA LEU A 53 -60.82 -3.68 -16.12
C LEU A 53 -59.87 -4.07 -17.25
N ASP A 54 -59.05 -3.11 -17.70
CA ASP A 54 -57.97 -3.36 -18.66
C ASP A 54 -56.79 -4.06 -17.96
N ILE A 55 -57.04 -5.34 -17.73
CA ILE A 55 -56.20 -6.26 -16.98
C ILE A 55 -54.86 -6.49 -17.70
N GLN A 56 -54.83 -6.43 -19.03
CA GLN A 56 -53.60 -6.63 -19.81
C GLN A 56 -52.58 -5.52 -19.58
N ALA A 57 -53.01 -4.25 -19.53
CA ALA A 57 -52.13 -3.12 -19.28
C ALA A 57 -51.53 -3.14 -17.87
N THR A 58 -52.32 -3.53 -16.86
CA THR A 58 -51.87 -3.61 -15.46
C THR A 58 -50.87 -4.76 -15.25
N ILE A 59 -51.10 -5.90 -15.91
CA ILE A 59 -50.23 -7.08 -15.85
C ILE A 59 -48.86 -6.80 -16.52
N GLN A 60 -48.83 -6.13 -17.67
CA GLN A 60 -47.57 -5.79 -18.36
C GLN A 60 -46.68 -4.82 -17.56
N GLN A 61 -47.28 -3.91 -16.78
CA GLN A 61 -46.51 -2.97 -15.93
C GLN A 61 -45.91 -3.63 -14.68
N LEU A 62 -46.50 -4.74 -14.20
CA LEU A 62 -46.03 -5.45 -13.00
C LEU A 62 -44.88 -6.43 -13.27
N ASN A 63 -44.72 -6.91 -14.50
CA ASN A 63 -43.78 -8.00 -14.84
C ASN A 63 -42.30 -7.57 -14.89
N LEU A 64 -42.00 -6.29 -15.17
CA LEU A 64 -40.68 -5.93 -15.68
C LEU A 64 -39.73 -5.39 -14.61
N SER A 65 -40.20 -4.57 -13.67
CA SER A 65 -39.26 -3.83 -12.80
C SER A 65 -38.53 -4.71 -11.78
N TYR A 66 -39.21 -5.66 -11.12
CA TYR A 66 -38.59 -6.46 -10.05
C TYR A 66 -37.69 -7.59 -10.59
N VAL A 67 -38.05 -8.22 -11.71
CA VAL A 67 -37.22 -9.26 -12.34
C VAL A 67 -35.94 -8.65 -12.89
N ASP A 68 -36.01 -7.47 -13.51
CA ASP A 68 -34.82 -6.75 -13.99
C ASP A 68 -33.90 -6.34 -12.83
N ILE A 69 -34.46 -5.89 -11.70
CA ILE A 69 -33.69 -5.60 -10.49
C ILE A 69 -32.98 -6.87 -9.98
N LEU A 70 -33.68 -8.00 -9.91
CA LEU A 70 -33.08 -9.26 -9.48
C LEU A 70 -31.99 -9.78 -10.45
N GLN A 71 -32.20 -9.65 -11.76
CA GLN A 71 -31.19 -10.00 -12.76
C GLN A 71 -29.96 -9.08 -12.66
N ASN A 72 -30.15 -7.78 -12.42
CA ASN A 72 -29.05 -6.84 -12.21
C ASN A 72 -28.28 -7.14 -10.91
N ILE A 73 -28.97 -7.53 -9.84
CA ILE A 73 -28.34 -8.01 -8.61
C ILE A 73 -27.54 -9.29 -8.87
N LEU A 74 -28.11 -10.26 -9.59
CA LEU A 74 -27.44 -11.53 -9.91
C LEU A 74 -26.18 -11.30 -10.76
N ASN A 75 -26.26 -10.44 -11.77
CA ASN A 75 -25.11 -10.05 -12.60
C ASN A 75 -24.05 -9.32 -11.77
N SER A 76 -24.46 -8.42 -10.88
CA SER A 76 -23.54 -7.68 -9.99
C SER A 76 -22.85 -8.62 -9.01
N VAL A 77 -23.58 -9.57 -8.42
CA VAL A 77 -23.03 -10.59 -7.54
C VAL A 77 -22.01 -11.43 -8.32
N THR A 78 -22.40 -11.96 -9.48
CA THR A 78 -21.54 -12.81 -10.33
C THR A 78 -20.25 -12.08 -10.76
N ASN A 79 -20.35 -10.83 -11.20
CA ASN A 79 -19.19 -10.01 -11.55
C ASN A 79 -18.31 -9.71 -10.34
N SER A 80 -18.92 -9.45 -9.18
CA SER A 80 -18.21 -9.24 -7.92
C SER A 80 -17.45 -10.51 -7.51
N VAL A 81 -18.01 -11.71 -7.71
CA VAL A 81 -17.32 -12.99 -7.47
C VAL A 81 -16.04 -13.07 -8.30
N GLY A 82 -16.14 -12.80 -9.61
CA GLY A 82 -14.99 -12.81 -10.52
C GLY A 82 -13.90 -11.84 -10.06
N SER A 83 -14.29 -10.64 -9.61
CA SER A 83 -13.36 -9.63 -9.10
C SER A 83 -12.66 -10.06 -7.80
N VAL A 84 -13.39 -10.66 -6.85
CA VAL A 84 -12.84 -11.13 -5.57
C VAL A 84 -11.88 -12.30 -5.77
N LEU A 85 -12.28 -13.30 -6.58
CA LEU A 85 -11.40 -14.43 -6.92
C LEU A 85 -10.13 -13.95 -7.65
N SER A 86 -10.27 -13.03 -8.60
CA SER A 86 -9.12 -12.44 -9.31
C SER A 86 -8.20 -11.67 -8.36
N ALA A 87 -8.74 -10.88 -7.44
CA ALA A 87 -7.97 -10.16 -6.44
C ALA A 87 -7.25 -11.11 -5.48
N LEU A 88 -7.90 -12.20 -5.06
CA LEU A 88 -7.30 -13.24 -4.21
C LEU A 88 -6.16 -13.95 -4.92
N PHE A 89 -6.38 -14.40 -6.16
CA PHE A 89 -5.35 -15.03 -6.97
C PHE A 89 -4.15 -14.10 -7.19
N SER A 90 -4.41 -12.84 -7.54
CA SER A 90 -3.38 -11.81 -7.70
C SER A 90 -2.60 -11.59 -6.40
N THR A 91 -3.29 -11.55 -5.26
CA THR A 91 -2.65 -11.38 -3.94
C THR A 91 -1.76 -12.56 -3.58
N VAL A 92 -2.22 -13.80 -3.82
CA VAL A 92 -1.43 -15.02 -3.58
C VAL A 92 -0.18 -15.03 -4.48
N LEU A 93 -0.35 -14.71 -5.77
CA LEU A 93 0.77 -14.56 -6.69
C LEU A 93 1.75 -13.51 -6.21
N ILE A 94 1.29 -12.34 -5.78
CA ILE A 94 2.15 -11.28 -5.23
C ILE A 94 2.91 -11.80 -4.00
N ILE A 95 2.24 -12.47 -3.06
CA ILE A 95 2.88 -12.98 -1.83
C ILE A 95 3.97 -14.02 -2.14
N ILE A 96 3.79 -14.87 -3.15
CA ILE A 96 4.75 -15.90 -3.53
C ILE A 96 5.86 -15.33 -4.42
N MET A 97 5.50 -14.53 -5.43
CA MET A 97 6.45 -14.00 -6.41
C MET A 97 7.32 -12.89 -5.84
N THR A 98 6.80 -12.06 -4.93
CA THR A 98 7.58 -10.96 -4.32
C THR A 98 8.85 -11.45 -3.64
N PRO A 99 8.85 -12.44 -2.72
CA PRO A 99 10.10 -12.91 -2.11
C PRO A 99 11.04 -13.57 -3.13
N ILE A 100 10.51 -14.26 -4.14
CA ILE A 100 11.31 -14.84 -5.23
C ILE A 100 12.03 -13.72 -5.98
N PHE A 101 11.29 -12.74 -6.50
CA PHE A 101 11.86 -11.58 -7.19
C PHE A 101 12.78 -10.77 -6.31
N LEU A 102 12.45 -10.61 -5.02
CA LEU A 102 13.31 -9.93 -4.05
C LEU A 102 14.66 -10.63 -3.94
N ILE A 103 14.68 -11.96 -3.76
CA ILE A 103 15.93 -12.74 -3.67
C ILE A 103 16.73 -12.60 -4.98
N TYR A 104 16.10 -12.78 -6.14
CA TYR A 104 16.78 -12.64 -7.44
C TYR A 104 17.33 -11.22 -7.66
N PHE A 105 16.55 -10.17 -7.34
CA PHE A 105 16.99 -8.79 -7.47
C PHE A 105 18.12 -8.46 -6.49
N LEU A 106 18.09 -9.02 -5.28
CA LEU A 106 19.16 -8.84 -4.30
C LEU A 106 20.44 -9.57 -4.74
N LEU A 107 20.31 -10.78 -5.28
CA LEU A 107 21.43 -11.61 -5.73
C LEU A 107 22.08 -11.02 -6.99
N ASP A 108 21.28 -10.65 -8.00
CA ASP A 108 21.76 -10.22 -9.31
C ASP A 108 21.85 -8.70 -9.49
N GLY A 109 21.43 -7.90 -8.49
CA GLY A 109 21.40 -6.44 -8.58
C GLY A 109 22.75 -5.81 -8.97
N HIS A 110 23.86 -6.40 -8.53
CA HIS A 110 25.22 -5.96 -8.87
C HIS A 110 25.60 -6.15 -10.35
N LYS A 111 24.91 -7.04 -11.08
CA LYS A 111 25.15 -7.33 -12.51
C LYS A 111 24.39 -6.38 -13.45
N PHE A 112 23.35 -5.70 -12.95
CA PHE A 112 22.44 -4.91 -13.75
C PHE A 112 23.12 -3.70 -14.42
N LEU A 113 23.90 -2.94 -13.66
CA LEU A 113 24.59 -1.76 -14.20
C LEU A 113 25.68 -2.13 -15.24
N PRO A 114 26.56 -3.12 -14.99
CA PRO A 114 27.49 -3.62 -16.02
C PRO A 114 26.80 -4.13 -17.28
N MET A 115 25.62 -4.76 -17.15
CA MET A 115 24.81 -5.17 -18.30
C MET A 115 24.34 -3.95 -19.10
N LEU A 116 23.80 -2.92 -18.44
CA LEU A 116 23.39 -1.69 -19.10
C LEU A 116 24.55 -0.96 -19.79
N GLU A 117 25.71 -0.86 -19.13
CA GLU A 117 26.96 -0.32 -19.68
C GLU A 117 27.38 -1.05 -20.97
N ARG A 118 27.23 -2.38 -20.99
CA ARG A 118 27.59 -3.21 -22.15
C ARG A 118 26.56 -3.21 -23.27
N THR A 119 25.29 -2.90 -23.02
CA THR A 119 24.22 -3.05 -24.03
C THR A 119 23.66 -1.70 -24.47
N VAL A 120 23.04 -0.95 -23.56
CA VAL A 120 22.27 0.28 -23.86
C VAL A 120 23.17 1.52 -23.78
N LEU A 121 24.09 1.56 -22.83
CA LEU A 121 24.96 2.71 -22.54
C LEU A 121 26.33 2.62 -23.25
N LYS A 122 26.46 1.82 -24.31
CA LYS A 122 27.72 1.69 -25.09
C LYS A 122 28.27 3.02 -25.60
N ARG A 123 27.41 4.02 -25.81
CA ARG A 123 27.76 5.36 -26.31
C ARG A 123 27.28 6.45 -25.34
N ASP A 124 27.56 6.28 -24.06
CA ASP A 124 27.13 7.19 -23.00
C ASP A 124 27.84 8.56 -23.03
N LYS A 125 27.55 9.37 -24.05
CA LYS A 125 28.06 10.75 -24.18
C LYS A 125 27.55 11.68 -23.09
N LEU A 126 26.44 11.30 -22.44
CA LEU A 126 25.75 12.13 -21.44
C LEU A 126 26.14 11.76 -20.00
N HIS A 127 27.00 10.76 -19.77
CA HIS A 127 27.40 10.28 -18.45
C HIS A 127 26.24 9.72 -17.59
N ILE A 128 25.25 9.09 -18.23
CA ILE A 128 24.11 8.41 -17.59
C ILE A 128 24.56 7.27 -16.68
N ALA A 129 25.62 6.53 -17.02
CA ALA A 129 26.20 5.50 -16.17
C ALA A 129 26.67 6.08 -14.83
N GLY A 130 27.22 7.29 -14.85
CA GLY A 130 27.59 8.04 -13.64
C GLY A 130 26.37 8.41 -12.79
N LEU A 131 25.28 8.86 -13.43
CA LEU A 131 24.01 9.11 -12.73
C LEU A 131 23.49 7.84 -12.05
N LEU A 132 23.45 6.70 -12.74
CA LEU A 132 22.96 5.44 -12.16
C LEU A 132 23.81 4.98 -10.97
N LYS A 133 25.14 5.14 -11.03
CA LYS A 133 26.03 4.88 -9.87
C LYS A 133 25.70 5.78 -8.68
N ASN A 134 25.48 7.07 -8.93
CA ASN A 134 25.13 8.04 -7.88
C ASN A 134 23.77 7.75 -7.26
N LEU A 135 22.78 7.39 -8.09
CA LEU A 135 21.45 6.98 -7.62
C LEU A 135 21.53 5.73 -6.74
N ASN A 136 22.22 4.69 -7.20
CA ASN A 136 22.42 3.46 -6.44
C ASN A 136 23.12 3.73 -5.11
N ALA A 137 24.20 4.51 -5.11
CA ALA A 137 24.92 4.88 -3.88
C ALA A 137 24.07 5.72 -2.92
N THR A 138 23.16 6.55 -3.43
CA THR A 138 22.25 7.37 -2.61
C THR A 138 21.18 6.51 -1.95
N ILE A 139 20.55 5.62 -2.71
CA ILE A 139 19.54 4.69 -2.20
C ILE A 139 20.18 3.73 -1.18
N ALA A 140 21.32 3.12 -1.52
CA ALA A 140 22.01 2.18 -0.65
C ALA A 140 22.38 2.82 0.69
N ARG A 141 23.00 4.01 0.66
CA ARG A 141 23.37 4.72 1.89
C ARG A 141 22.14 5.10 2.73
N TYR A 142 21.03 5.49 2.12
CA TYR A 142 19.80 5.79 2.85
C TYR A 142 19.21 4.54 3.51
N ILE A 143 18.99 3.47 2.73
CA ILE A 143 18.38 2.23 3.23
C ILE A 143 19.25 1.61 4.32
N SER A 144 20.57 1.51 4.09
CA SER A 144 21.50 0.99 5.10
C SER A 144 21.53 1.87 6.34
N GLY A 145 21.52 3.20 6.19
CA GLY A 145 21.48 4.13 7.31
C GLY A 145 20.22 3.93 8.17
N VAL A 146 19.04 3.94 7.55
CA VAL A 146 17.76 3.75 8.26
C VAL A 146 17.66 2.36 8.90
N ALA A 147 18.18 1.31 8.26
CA ALA A 147 18.20 -0.02 8.84
C ALA A 147 19.11 -0.12 10.06
N ILE A 148 20.32 0.46 10.00
CA ILE A 148 21.25 0.51 11.14
C ILE A 148 20.63 1.30 12.30
N ASP A 149 20.04 2.45 11.99
CA ASP A 149 19.34 3.30 12.94
C ASP A 149 18.19 2.58 13.66
N ALA A 150 17.31 1.92 12.89
CA ALA A 150 16.23 1.10 13.43
C ALA A 150 16.71 -0.03 14.34
N ILE A 151 17.84 -0.68 14.01
CA ILE A 151 18.46 -1.70 14.87
C ILE A 151 18.97 -1.08 16.17
N ILE A 152 19.65 0.07 16.10
CA ILE A 152 20.16 0.76 17.29
C ILE A 152 19.00 1.13 18.23
N ILE A 153 17.95 1.75 17.69
CA ILE A 153 16.76 2.12 18.47
C ILE A 153 16.04 0.90 19.03
N GLY A 154 15.91 -0.18 18.25
CA GLY A 154 15.36 -1.45 18.73
C GLY A 154 16.17 -2.02 19.89
N CYS A 155 17.50 -2.01 19.81
CA CYS A 155 18.38 -2.47 20.89
C CYS A 155 18.29 -1.58 22.14
N LEU A 156 18.32 -0.25 21.98
CA LEU A 156 18.19 0.70 23.09
C LEU A 156 16.83 0.60 23.77
N ALA A 157 15.75 0.42 23.00
CA ALA A 157 14.42 0.17 23.51
C ALA A 157 14.38 -1.16 24.27
N PHE A 158 14.96 -2.23 23.74
CA PHE A 158 15.00 -3.53 24.40
C PHE A 158 15.72 -3.48 25.75
N ILE A 159 16.90 -2.85 25.79
CA ILE A 159 17.67 -2.69 27.03
C ILE A 159 16.85 -1.87 28.02
N GLY A 160 16.33 -0.71 27.62
CA GLY A 160 15.57 0.16 28.51
C GLY A 160 14.31 -0.49 29.07
N TYR A 161 13.47 -1.07 28.20
CA TYR A 161 12.25 -1.75 28.62
C TYR A 161 12.53 -2.97 29.51
N SER A 162 13.63 -3.69 29.27
CA SER A 162 14.03 -4.83 30.10
C SER A 162 14.51 -4.39 31.48
N VAL A 163 15.31 -3.33 31.57
CA VAL A 163 15.79 -2.75 32.84
C VAL A 163 14.63 -2.19 33.67
N ILE A 164 13.64 -1.57 33.02
CA ILE A 164 12.42 -1.07 33.67
C ILE A 164 11.52 -2.24 34.15
N GLY A 165 11.73 -3.44 33.61
CA GLY A 165 10.95 -4.63 33.98
C GLY A 165 9.58 -4.66 33.32
N LEU A 166 9.44 -4.14 32.09
CA LEU A 166 8.21 -4.26 31.33
C LEU A 166 7.99 -5.70 30.84
N LYS A 167 6.77 -6.21 31.05
CA LYS A 167 6.36 -7.48 30.44
C LYS A 167 6.32 -7.30 28.93
N TYR A 168 6.88 -8.23 28.17
CA TYR A 168 6.98 -8.15 26.70
C TYR A 168 7.92 -7.05 26.16
N ALA A 169 8.95 -6.67 26.93
CA ALA A 169 9.98 -5.71 26.51
C ALA A 169 10.51 -5.94 25.08
N LEU A 170 10.80 -7.19 24.70
CA LEU A 170 11.26 -7.56 23.36
C LEU A 170 10.24 -7.19 22.26
N VAL A 171 8.96 -7.44 22.50
CA VAL A 171 7.90 -7.16 21.51
C VAL A 171 7.79 -5.65 21.29
N PHE A 172 7.79 -4.86 22.36
CA PHE A 172 7.73 -3.40 22.26
C PHE A 172 8.98 -2.81 21.60
N ALA A 173 10.15 -3.39 21.88
CA ALA A 173 11.40 -2.98 21.28
C ALA A 173 11.47 -3.26 19.77
N ILE A 174 11.03 -4.44 19.34
CA ILE A 174 10.90 -4.77 17.91
C ILE A 174 9.95 -3.79 17.23
N PHE A 175 8.80 -3.49 17.85
CA PHE A 175 7.83 -2.55 17.30
C PHE A 175 8.41 -1.12 17.22
N SER A 176 9.15 -0.68 18.24
CA SER A 176 9.82 0.62 18.26
C SER A 176 10.88 0.72 17.15
N GLY A 177 11.72 -0.31 16.98
CA GLY A 177 12.71 -0.35 15.91
C GLY A 177 12.09 -0.37 14.51
N LEU A 178 11.06 -1.20 14.29
CA LEU A 178 10.35 -1.25 13.02
C LEU A 178 9.63 0.06 12.69
N ALA A 179 9.00 0.70 13.67
CA ALA A 179 8.36 1.98 13.48
C ALA A 179 9.39 3.06 13.10
N ASN A 180 10.62 3.01 13.65
CA ASN A 180 11.70 3.96 13.34
C ASN A 180 12.14 3.96 11.87
N LEU A 181 11.73 2.98 11.07
CA LEU A 181 11.92 3.02 9.61
C LEU A 181 11.19 4.20 8.95
N ILE A 182 10.20 4.80 9.63
CA ILE A 182 9.45 5.98 9.18
C ILE A 182 10.04 7.22 9.87
N PRO A 183 10.75 8.11 9.16
CA PRO A 183 11.36 9.29 9.76
C PRO A 183 10.33 10.18 10.45
N TYR A 184 10.70 10.77 11.59
CA TYR A 184 9.91 11.73 12.41
C TYR A 184 8.59 11.20 13.01
N VAL A 185 7.91 10.26 12.37
CA VAL A 185 6.60 9.72 12.79
C VAL A 185 6.78 8.38 13.50
N GLY A 186 7.73 7.57 13.04
CA GLY A 186 8.10 6.27 13.58
C GLY A 186 8.31 6.25 15.10
N PRO A 187 9.12 7.14 15.67
CA PRO A 187 9.30 7.31 17.11
C PRO A 187 7.99 7.32 17.90
N SER A 188 7.03 8.13 17.47
CA SER A 188 5.73 8.28 18.14
C SER A 188 4.88 7.04 18.00
N ILE A 189 4.84 6.43 16.81
CA ILE A 189 4.09 5.19 16.55
C ILE A 189 4.65 4.02 17.37
N GLY A 190 5.98 3.94 17.49
CA GLY A 190 6.68 2.86 18.19
C GLY A 190 6.32 2.75 19.67
N LEU A 191 5.92 3.85 20.31
CA LEU A 191 5.53 3.89 21.72
C LEU A 191 4.11 3.38 21.96
N ILE A 192 3.24 3.43 20.95
CA ILE A 192 1.80 3.17 21.11
C ILE A 192 1.53 1.78 21.73
N PRO A 193 2.11 0.67 21.23
CA PRO A 193 1.80 -0.66 21.79
C PRO A 193 2.26 -0.79 23.25
N MET A 194 3.39 -0.19 23.60
CA MET A 194 3.93 -0.20 24.95
C MET A 194 3.01 0.57 25.91
N ILE A 195 2.55 1.76 25.50
CA ILE A 195 1.64 2.59 26.29
C ILE A 195 0.31 1.85 26.51
N ILE A 196 -0.33 1.38 25.43
CA ILE A 196 -1.64 0.71 25.51
C ILE A 196 -1.57 -0.54 26.41
N ALA A 197 -0.49 -1.32 26.32
CA ALA A 197 -0.35 -2.54 27.11
C ALA A 197 -0.11 -2.28 28.61
N ASN A 198 0.52 -1.15 28.96
CA ASN A 198 0.95 -0.88 30.33
C ASN A 198 0.14 0.20 31.06
N VAL A 199 -0.67 0.99 30.35
CA VAL A 199 -1.46 2.08 30.94
C VAL A 199 -2.45 1.59 32.01
N PHE A 200 -3.02 0.39 31.83
CA PHE A 200 -3.96 -0.21 32.78
C PHE A 200 -3.33 -1.23 33.73
N THR A 201 -2.14 -1.74 33.43
CA THR A 201 -1.50 -2.82 34.20
C THR A 201 -0.43 -2.31 35.15
N ASP A 202 0.45 -1.42 34.68
CA ASP A 202 1.48 -0.77 35.48
C ASP A 202 1.79 0.64 34.93
N PRO A 203 0.92 1.63 35.23
CA PRO A 203 1.06 2.99 34.72
C PRO A 203 2.34 3.70 35.21
N HIS A 204 2.89 3.28 36.36
CA HIS A 204 4.14 3.83 36.86
C HIS A 204 5.34 3.40 36.00
N ARG A 205 5.48 2.10 35.71
CA ARG A 205 6.53 1.61 34.79
C ARG A 205 6.33 2.13 33.37
N MET A 206 5.08 2.24 32.91
CA MET A 206 4.77 2.87 31.63
C MET A 206 5.30 4.30 31.56
N LEU A 207 5.05 5.14 32.58
CA LEU A 207 5.51 6.53 32.58
C LEU A 207 7.04 6.64 32.53
N ILE A 208 7.74 5.81 33.32
CA ILE A 208 9.21 5.73 33.29
C ILE A 208 9.70 5.32 31.90
N ALA A 209 9.05 4.34 31.26
CA ALA A 209 9.40 3.89 29.92
C ALA A 209 9.15 4.94 28.84
N VAL A 210 8.08 5.73 28.96
CA VAL A 210 7.82 6.87 28.07
C VAL A 210 8.91 7.92 28.23
N ILE A 211 9.27 8.31 29.45
CA ILE A 211 10.33 9.29 29.70
C ILE A 211 11.67 8.79 29.16
N TYR A 212 12.02 7.53 29.44
CA TYR A 212 13.22 6.90 28.92
C TYR A 212 13.27 6.97 27.39
N MET A 213 12.18 6.56 26.72
CA MET A 213 12.16 6.60 25.26
C MET A 213 12.17 8.01 24.71
N LEU A 214 11.50 8.98 25.33
CA LEU A 214 11.59 10.38 24.90
C LEU A 214 13.04 10.85 24.93
N ILE A 215 13.81 10.51 25.97
CA ILE A 215 15.25 10.81 26.03
C ILE A 215 15.96 10.14 24.85
N ILE A 216 15.77 8.84 24.63
CA ILE A 216 16.39 8.13 23.51
C ILE A 216 16.03 8.77 22.16
N GLN A 217 14.78 9.18 21.96
CA GLN A 217 14.31 9.82 20.73
C GLN A 217 14.90 11.22 20.53
N GLN A 218 15.16 11.96 21.62
CA GLN A 218 15.91 13.21 21.53
C GLN A 218 17.39 12.98 21.16
N VAL A 219 18.02 11.92 21.69
CA VAL A 219 19.38 11.55 21.27
C VAL A 219 19.36 11.11 19.80
N ASP A 220 18.34 10.37 19.40
CA ASP A 220 18.18 9.89 18.03
C ASP A 220 18.10 11.04 17.03
N GLY A 221 17.09 11.90 17.17
CA GLY A 221 16.84 13.00 16.24
C GLY A 221 17.96 14.04 16.17
N ASN A 222 18.70 14.24 17.26
CA ASN A 222 19.76 15.27 17.32
C ASN A 222 21.16 14.73 17.03
N ILE A 223 21.44 13.44 17.28
CA ILE A 223 22.79 12.89 17.23
C ILE A 223 22.88 11.67 16.30
N LEU A 224 22.09 10.62 16.54
CA LEU A 224 22.23 9.37 15.79
C LEU A 224 21.77 9.57 14.34
N TYR A 225 20.55 10.04 14.14
CA TYR A 225 19.97 10.20 12.82
C TYR A 225 20.80 11.11 11.90
N PRO A 226 21.28 12.31 12.32
CA PRO A 226 22.15 13.13 11.49
C PRO A 226 23.50 12.47 11.15
N ARG A 227 24.06 11.68 12.06
CA ARG A 227 25.35 11.01 11.85
C ARG A 227 25.23 9.77 10.96
N ILE A 228 24.14 9.02 11.07
CA ILE A 228 23.91 7.78 10.33
C ILE A 228 23.30 8.07 8.96
N VAL A 229 22.26 8.90 8.92
CA VAL A 229 21.43 9.16 7.73
C VAL A 229 21.67 10.56 7.16
N GLY A 230 21.90 11.55 8.02
CA GLY A 230 21.96 12.98 7.64
C GLY A 230 23.06 13.36 6.64
N GLY A 231 24.20 12.66 6.64
CA GLY A 231 25.27 12.90 5.66
C GLY A 231 24.89 12.60 4.20
N VAL A 232 23.84 11.80 3.98
CA VAL A 232 23.44 11.27 2.67
C VAL A 232 22.40 12.17 1.99
N MET A 233 21.56 12.83 2.79
CA MET A 233 20.38 13.54 2.34
C MET A 233 20.34 14.93 2.95
N LYS A 234 21.01 15.89 2.29
CA LYS A 234 20.88 17.33 2.58
C LYS A 234 19.48 17.81 2.23
N VAL A 235 18.47 17.33 2.93
CA VAL A 235 17.05 17.61 2.73
C VAL A 235 16.55 18.31 3.97
N HIS A 236 15.88 19.45 3.78
CA HIS A 236 15.36 20.21 4.90
C HIS A 236 14.30 19.38 5.64
N PRO A 237 14.28 19.35 7.00
CA PRO A 237 13.31 18.56 7.76
C PRO A 237 11.85 18.80 7.34
N ILE A 238 11.50 20.06 7.05
CA ILE A 238 10.15 20.42 6.57
C ILE A 238 9.77 19.71 5.27
N THR A 239 10.73 19.48 4.37
CA THR A 239 10.49 18.76 3.12
C THR A 239 10.18 17.30 3.41
N ILE A 240 10.86 16.69 4.37
CA ILE A 240 10.57 15.32 4.80
C ILE A 240 9.15 15.24 5.36
N LEU A 241 8.76 16.16 6.24
CA LEU A 241 7.40 16.21 6.80
C LEU A 241 6.34 16.34 5.69
N VAL A 242 6.53 17.24 4.73
CA VAL A 242 5.60 17.40 3.59
C VAL A 242 5.52 16.12 2.75
N LEU A 243 6.66 15.49 2.46
CA LEU A 243 6.71 14.23 1.70
C LEU A 243 5.97 13.10 2.42
N LEU A 244 6.12 12.99 3.74
CA LEU A 244 5.41 12.00 4.54
C LEU A 244 3.91 12.23 4.51
N LEU A 245 3.47 13.48 4.63
CA LEU A 245 2.06 13.85 4.57
C LEU A 245 1.44 13.49 3.21
N LEU A 246 2.08 13.88 2.11
CA LEU A 246 1.62 13.57 0.75
C LEU A 246 1.62 12.06 0.47
N SER A 247 2.73 11.39 0.76
CA SER A 247 2.87 9.95 0.46
C SER A 247 1.96 9.07 1.32
N SER A 248 1.66 9.48 2.56
CA SER A 248 0.71 8.78 3.41
C SER A 248 -0.71 8.79 2.87
N ASN A 249 -1.11 9.88 2.22
CA ASN A 249 -2.44 9.97 1.62
C ASN A 249 -2.57 9.08 0.37
N ILE A 250 -1.48 8.90 -0.39
CA ILE A 250 -1.48 8.12 -1.64
C ILE A 250 -1.32 6.62 -1.36
N TYR A 251 -0.32 6.24 -0.56
CA TYR A 251 0.08 4.84 -0.37
C TYR A 251 0.19 4.43 1.12
N GLY A 252 -0.32 5.25 2.04
CA GLY A 252 -0.29 4.95 3.47
C GLY A 252 1.12 4.83 4.03
N VAL A 253 1.29 3.87 4.95
CA VAL A 253 2.57 3.59 5.63
C VAL A 253 3.69 3.23 4.64
N ILE A 254 3.36 2.47 3.59
CA ILE A 254 4.34 2.08 2.56
C ILE A 254 4.83 3.34 1.83
N GLY A 255 3.93 4.27 1.51
CA GLY A 255 4.27 5.56 0.93
C GLY A 255 5.27 6.34 1.78
N MET A 256 5.05 6.39 3.09
CA MET A 256 5.93 7.11 4.02
C MET A 256 7.38 6.59 4.02
N ILE A 257 7.58 5.27 3.96
CA ILE A 257 8.92 4.65 3.96
C ILE A 257 9.67 4.99 2.67
N VAL A 258 8.98 4.98 1.53
CA VAL A 258 9.59 5.13 0.20
C VAL A 258 9.67 6.60 -0.26
N ALA A 259 8.96 7.51 0.41
CA ALA A 259 8.88 8.92 0.05
C ALA A 259 10.24 9.62 -0.02
N VAL A 260 11.06 9.42 1.02
CA VAL A 260 12.35 10.08 1.18
C VAL A 260 13.42 9.58 0.18
N PRO A 261 13.57 8.26 -0.08
CA PRO A 261 14.38 7.75 -1.19
C PRO A 261 13.94 8.31 -2.54
N THR A 262 12.62 8.31 -2.80
CA THR A 262 12.06 8.77 -4.08
C THR A 262 12.40 10.25 -4.32
N TYR A 263 12.22 11.09 -3.31
CA TYR A 263 12.62 12.49 -3.39
C TYR A 263 14.12 12.65 -3.64
N SER A 264 14.96 11.82 -2.99
CA SER A 264 16.41 11.87 -3.19
C SER A 264 16.83 11.49 -4.60
N ILE A 265 16.15 10.52 -5.21
CA ILE A 265 16.33 10.14 -6.62
C ILE A 265 15.97 11.30 -7.53
N LEU A 266 14.78 11.88 -7.34
CA LEU A 266 14.31 13.02 -8.14
C LEU A 266 15.29 14.20 -8.05
N LYS A 267 15.76 14.51 -6.85
CA LYS A 267 16.74 15.57 -6.61
C LYS A 267 18.05 15.31 -7.35
N GLU A 268 18.55 14.08 -7.37
CA GLU A 268 19.80 13.75 -8.05
C GLU A 268 19.65 13.79 -9.58
N ILE A 269 18.50 13.37 -10.10
CA ILE A 269 18.14 13.52 -11.52
C ILE A 269 18.08 15.02 -11.90
N SER A 270 17.42 15.85 -11.09
CA SER A 270 17.34 17.30 -11.33
C SER A 270 18.74 17.93 -11.40
N LYS A 271 19.63 17.60 -10.45
CA LYS A 271 21.03 18.09 -10.48
C LYS A 271 21.79 17.62 -11.72
N PHE A 272 21.54 16.39 -12.18
CA PHE A 272 22.18 15.87 -13.39
C PHE A 272 21.69 16.63 -14.62
N LEU A 273 20.39 16.88 -14.74
CA LEU A 273 19.80 17.67 -15.82
C LEU A 273 20.32 19.11 -15.84
N SER A 274 20.42 19.76 -14.68
CA SER A 274 20.99 21.12 -14.56
C SER A 274 22.45 21.16 -15.02
N ARG A 275 23.28 20.19 -14.60
CA ARG A 275 24.68 20.08 -15.05
C ARG A 275 24.79 19.88 -16.56
N LEU A 276 23.90 19.08 -17.15
CA LEU A 276 23.86 18.83 -18.59
C LEU A 276 23.49 20.11 -19.36
N TYR A 277 22.50 20.88 -18.85
CA TYR A 277 22.10 22.16 -19.43
C TYR A 277 23.24 23.20 -19.38
N GLU A 278 23.91 23.35 -18.23
CA GLU A 278 25.05 24.26 -18.07
C GLU A 278 26.20 23.89 -19.01
N ASN A 279 26.57 22.61 -19.08
CA ASN A 279 27.61 22.14 -19.99
C ASN A 279 27.27 22.43 -21.46
N HIS A 280 26.01 22.24 -21.87
CA HIS A 280 25.58 22.53 -23.23
C HIS A 280 25.62 24.04 -23.55
N LYS A 281 25.29 24.90 -22.57
CA LYS A 281 25.37 26.35 -22.70
C LYS A 281 26.83 26.81 -22.88
N ILE A 282 27.74 26.31 -22.05
CA ILE A 282 29.17 26.66 -22.12
C ILE A 282 29.78 26.26 -23.47
N MET A 283 29.45 25.08 -23.99
CA MET A 283 29.96 24.64 -25.30
C MET A 283 29.49 25.56 -26.43
N LYS A 284 28.22 26.00 -26.41
CA LYS A 284 27.69 26.96 -27.39
C LYS A 284 28.33 28.34 -27.29
N GLU A 285 28.66 28.81 -26.08
CA GLU A 285 29.36 30.08 -25.89
C GLU A 285 30.78 30.00 -26.45
N ARG A 286 31.49 28.90 -26.21
CA ARG A 286 32.85 28.66 -26.73
C ARG A 286 32.90 28.57 -28.26
N GLU A 287 31.92 27.91 -28.88
CA GLU A 287 31.78 27.88 -30.34
C GLU A 287 31.54 29.28 -30.93
N ARG A 288 30.80 30.14 -30.24
CA ARG A 288 30.56 31.53 -30.66
C ARG A 288 31.79 32.42 -30.51
N GLU A 289 32.63 32.17 -29.51
CA GLU A 289 33.91 32.88 -29.34
C GLU A 289 34.93 32.48 -30.40
N LEU A 290 35.03 31.19 -30.74
CA LEU A 290 35.92 30.69 -31.78
C LEU A 290 35.49 31.09 -33.20
N ALA A 291 34.23 31.47 -33.39
CA ALA A 291 33.68 31.92 -34.66
C ALA A 291 33.79 33.44 -34.90
N LYS A 292 34.32 34.20 -33.93
CA LYS A 292 34.63 35.63 -34.03
C LYS A 292 36.12 35.85 -34.26
#